data_AF-A0A0C2RTD4-F1
#
_entry.id   AF-A0A0C2RTD4-F1
#
_cell.length_a   1.000
_cell.length_b   1.000
_cell.length_c   1.000
_cell.angle_alpha   90.00
_cell.angle_beta   90.00
_cell.angle_gamma   90.00
#
_symmetry.space_group_name_H-M   'P 1'
#
loop_
_entity.id
_entity.type
_entity.pdbx_description
1 polymer ?
#
loop_
_entity_poly.entity_id
_entity_poly.type
_entity_poly.pdbx_seq_one_letter_code
_entity_poly.pdbx_strand_id
1 'polypeptide(L)'
;MTPIIKIDLTDEEYERLQEKAFSEKYPSIKEYIFKLLFNESPSYDYEKLLWQVKTGIEDMETGERFLISDLINEMVWTKIPLNVRKNLGRMVVYSVNNGTDFKNIVPDGKDSQGVQLYKKLD
;
A
#
# COMPACT_ATOMS: atom_id res chain seq x y z
N MET A 1 20.88 -11.88 -19.64
CA MET A 1 21.66 -10.96 -18.78
C MET A 1 20.72 -9.82 -18.42
N THR A 2 20.36 -9.63 -17.15
CA THR A 2 19.42 -8.57 -16.76
C THR A 2 20.17 -7.23 -16.71
N PRO A 3 19.74 -6.19 -17.44
CA PRO A 3 20.40 -4.89 -17.39
C PRO A 3 20.33 -4.32 -15.97
N ILE A 4 21.46 -3.81 -15.47
CA ILE A 4 21.53 -3.10 -14.19
C ILE A 4 21.41 -1.61 -14.49
N ILE A 5 20.42 -0.97 -13.88
CA ILE A 5 20.20 0.47 -13.98
C ILE A 5 20.53 1.07 -12.63
N LYS A 6 21.40 2.09 -12.63
CA LYS A 6 21.69 2.92 -11.45
C LYS A 6 21.11 4.31 -11.70
N ILE A 7 20.41 4.82 -10.71
CA ILE A 7 19.78 6.14 -10.75
C ILE A 7 20.16 6.81 -9.44
N ASP A 8 20.83 7.95 -9.54
CA ASP A 8 21.18 8.79 -8.40
C ASP A 8 20.13 9.89 -8.29
N LEU A 9 19.55 10.02 -7.09
CA LEU A 9 18.52 11.01 -6.77
C LEU A 9 18.99 11.78 -5.53
N THR A 10 18.71 13.07 -5.50
CA THR A 10 18.72 13.83 -4.24
C THR A 10 17.59 13.37 -3.32
N ASP A 11 17.67 13.70 -2.03
CA ASP A 11 16.63 13.34 -1.06
C ASP A 11 15.25 13.90 -1.48
N GLU A 12 15.21 15.17 -1.93
CA GLU A 12 13.98 15.82 -2.41
C GLU A 12 13.39 15.13 -3.65
N GLU A 13 14.23 14.67 -4.57
CA GLU A 13 13.78 13.93 -5.76
C GLU A 13 13.28 12.53 -5.40
N TYR A 14 13.95 11.87 -4.46
CA TYR A 14 13.55 10.57 -3.96
C TYR A 14 12.16 10.64 -3.32
N GLU A 15 11.93 11.63 -2.45
CA GLU A 15 10.63 11.87 -1.82
C GLU A 15 9.54 12.11 -2.87
N ARG A 16 9.74 13.07 -3.79
CA ARG A 16 8.78 13.33 -4.88
C ARG A 16 8.48 12.11 -5.73
N LEU A 17 9.50 11.28 -6.00
CA LEU A 17 9.32 10.07 -6.79
C LEU A 17 8.54 8.99 -6.02
N GLN A 18 8.75 8.90 -4.71
CA GLN A 18 7.98 8.03 -3.83
C GLN A 18 6.51 8.44 -3.81
N GLU A 19 6.23 9.74 -3.66
CA GLU A 19 4.87 10.28 -3.67
C GLU A 19 4.16 9.99 -4.99
N LYS A 20 4.85 10.22 -6.12
CA LYS A 20 4.33 9.89 -7.46
C LYS A 20 4.04 8.39 -7.59
N ALA A 21 4.99 7.54 -7.23
CA ALA A 21 4.82 6.09 -7.30
C ALA A 21 3.56 5.64 -6.56
N PHE A 22 3.37 6.08 -5.32
CA PHE A 22 2.18 5.71 -4.55
C PHE A 22 0.90 6.33 -5.09
N SER A 23 0.92 7.59 -5.56
CA SER A 23 -0.26 8.23 -6.17
C SER A 23 -0.74 7.51 -7.44
N GLU A 24 0.19 6.88 -8.17
CA GLU A 24 -0.10 6.06 -9.35
C GLU A 24 -0.27 4.57 -9.01
N LYS A 25 -0.41 4.24 -7.71
CA LYS A 25 -0.65 2.90 -7.17
C LYS A 25 0.48 1.89 -7.46
N TYR A 26 1.71 2.37 -7.58
CA TYR A 26 2.90 1.52 -7.60
C TYR A 26 3.43 1.31 -6.18
N PRO A 27 3.75 0.06 -5.79
CA PRO A 27 4.16 -0.27 -4.42
C PRO A 27 5.57 0.19 -4.04
N SER A 28 6.35 0.63 -5.02
CA SER A 28 7.73 1.08 -4.81
C SER A 28 8.20 1.97 -5.95
N ILE A 29 9.19 2.81 -5.67
CA ILE A 29 9.92 3.58 -6.67
C ILE A 29 10.47 2.68 -7.79
N LYS A 30 10.99 1.49 -7.44
CA LYS A 30 11.54 0.55 -8.43
C LYS A 30 10.50 0.15 -9.47
N GLU A 31 9.33 -0.32 -9.03
CA GLU A 31 8.27 -0.73 -9.97
C GLU A 31 7.76 0.46 -10.79
N TYR A 32 7.69 1.64 -10.18
CA TYR A 32 7.32 2.87 -10.89
C TYR A 32 8.35 3.26 -11.95
N ILE A 33 9.65 3.18 -11.66
CA ILE A 33 10.72 3.44 -12.63
C ILE A 33 10.68 2.42 -13.77
N PHE A 34 10.44 1.14 -13.47
CA PHE A 34 10.34 0.10 -14.50
C PHE A 34 9.12 0.34 -15.42
N LYS A 35 8.01 0.83 -14.86
CA LYS A 35 6.89 1.33 -15.66
C LYS A 35 7.32 2.47 -16.59
N LEU A 36 8.01 3.48 -16.08
CA LEU A 36 8.41 4.64 -16.88
C LEU A 36 9.41 4.29 -17.98
N LEU A 37 10.36 3.40 -17.71
CA LEU A 37 11.43 3.05 -18.65
C LEU A 37 11.04 1.95 -19.63
N PHE A 38 10.22 0.99 -19.19
CA PHE A 38 9.95 -0.25 -19.93
C PHE A 38 8.46 -0.52 -20.17
N ASN A 39 7.58 0.37 -19.72
CA ASN A 39 6.14 0.19 -19.76
C ASN A 39 5.66 -1.09 -19.03
N GLU A 40 6.42 -1.56 -18.04
CA GLU A 40 6.10 -2.76 -17.27
C GLU A 40 5.00 -2.50 -16.24
N SER A 41 4.10 -3.47 -16.08
CA SER A 41 3.08 -3.46 -15.03
C SER A 41 3.67 -3.85 -13.67
N PRO A 42 3.01 -3.46 -12.56
CA PRO A 42 3.41 -3.90 -11.23
C PRO A 42 3.48 -5.42 -11.11
N SER A 43 4.30 -5.91 -10.17
CA SER A 43 4.49 -7.36 -9.94
C SER A 43 3.23 -8.09 -9.43
N TYR A 44 2.21 -7.34 -9.03
CA TYR A 44 0.94 -7.84 -8.53
C TYR A 44 -0.18 -6.83 -8.82
N ASP A 45 -1.42 -7.30 -8.81
CA ASP A 45 -2.60 -6.42 -8.98
C ASP A 45 -2.89 -5.67 -7.67
N TYR A 46 -2.09 -4.64 -7.38
CA TYR A 46 -2.26 -3.79 -6.20
C TYR A 46 -3.53 -2.94 -6.28
N GLU A 47 -4.01 -2.61 -7.48
CA GLU A 47 -5.27 -1.88 -7.63
C GLU A 47 -6.43 -2.69 -7.06
N LYS A 48 -6.51 -3.99 -7.39
CA LYS A 48 -7.52 -4.88 -6.84
C LYS A 48 -7.39 -5.04 -5.32
N LEU A 49 -6.18 -5.16 -4.79
CA LEU A 49 -5.98 -5.26 -3.34
C LEU A 49 -6.42 -3.99 -2.61
N LEU A 50 -6.03 -2.82 -3.11
CA LEU A 50 -6.45 -1.54 -2.55
C LEU A 50 -7.95 -1.35 -2.64
N TRP A 51 -8.58 -1.80 -3.73
CA TRP A 51 -10.03 -1.80 -3.87
C TRP A 51 -10.70 -2.69 -2.81
N GLN A 52 -10.20 -3.91 -2.58
CA GLN A 52 -10.72 -4.78 -1.52
C GLN A 52 -10.61 -4.14 -0.13
N VAL A 53 -9.46 -3.52 0.16
CA VAL A 53 -9.26 -2.78 1.42
C VAL A 53 -10.27 -1.64 1.53
N LYS A 54 -10.45 -0.86 0.47
CA LYS A 54 -11.39 0.26 0.47
C LYS A 54 -12.82 -0.19 0.72
N THR A 55 -13.31 -1.18 -0.03
CA THR A 55 -14.67 -1.70 0.15
C THR A 55 -14.84 -2.32 1.53
N GLY A 56 -13.84 -3.07 2.02
CA GLY A 56 -13.86 -3.59 3.37
C GLY A 56 -14.02 -2.49 4.43
N ILE A 57 -13.30 -1.37 4.29
CA ILE A 57 -13.43 -0.21 5.18
C ILE A 57 -14.81 0.44 5.08
N GLU A 58 -15.37 0.54 3.87
CA GLU A 58 -16.70 1.15 3.64
C GLU A 58 -17.82 0.34 4.28
N ASP A 59 -17.69 -0.98 4.33
CA ASP A 59 -18.67 -1.89 4.92
C ASP A 59 -18.56 -2.01 6.45
N MET A 60 -17.52 -1.43 7.05
CA MET A 60 -17.28 -1.47 8.50
C MET A 60 -18.07 -0.42 9.28
N GLU A 61 -18.44 -0.76 10.51
CA GLU A 61 -19.07 0.18 11.42
C GLU A 61 -18.06 1.22 11.94
N THR A 62 -18.52 2.45 12.18
CA THR A 62 -17.67 3.48 12.78
C THR A 62 -17.15 3.02 14.14
N GLY A 63 -15.86 3.26 14.37
CA GLY A 63 -15.20 3.00 15.64
C GLY A 63 -14.62 1.60 15.75
N GLU A 64 -14.92 0.72 14.80
CA GLU A 64 -14.31 -0.60 14.72
C GLU A 64 -12.80 -0.53 14.48
N ARG A 65 -12.10 -1.51 15.05
CA ARG A 65 -10.65 -1.67 14.97
C ARG A 65 -10.32 -2.85 14.07
N PHE A 66 -9.34 -2.69 13.20
CA PHE A 66 -9.00 -3.72 12.23
C PHE A 66 -7.53 -3.65 11.79
N LEU A 67 -7.07 -4.76 11.23
CA LEU A 67 -5.86 -4.89 10.44
C LEU A 67 -6.23 -4.94 8.96
N ILE A 68 -5.30 -4.57 8.09
CA ILE A 68 -5.49 -4.67 6.64
C ILE A 68 -5.70 -6.12 6.17
N SER A 69 -5.15 -7.08 6.90
CA SER A 69 -5.40 -8.51 6.66
C SER A 69 -6.86 -8.90 6.83
N ASP A 70 -7.59 -8.21 7.71
CA ASP A 70 -8.96 -8.59 8.07
C ASP A 70 -9.95 -8.24 6.94
N LEU A 71 -9.56 -7.28 6.10
CA LEU A 71 -10.35 -6.79 4.96
C LEU A 71 -10.13 -7.58 3.67
N ILE A 72 -9.17 -8.51 3.68
CA ILE A 72 -8.87 -9.36 2.54
C ILE A 72 -9.22 -10.79 2.94
N ASN A 73 -10.05 -11.45 2.12
CA ASN A 73 -10.46 -12.83 2.34
C ASN A 73 -9.26 -13.72 2.74
N GLU A 74 -9.38 -14.46 3.85
CA GLU A 74 -8.27 -15.21 4.45
C GLU A 74 -7.62 -16.22 3.49
N MET A 75 -8.41 -16.92 2.67
CA MET A 75 -7.91 -17.86 1.66
C MET A 75 -7.13 -17.16 0.54
N VAL A 76 -7.41 -15.89 0.29
CA VAL A 76 -6.66 -15.04 -0.64
C VAL A 76 -5.41 -14.49 0.06
N TRP A 77 -5.57 -13.94 1.27
CA TRP A 77 -4.48 -13.34 2.03
C TRP A 77 -3.30 -14.28 2.20
N THR A 78 -3.56 -15.52 2.60
CA THR A 78 -2.54 -16.56 2.80
C THR A 78 -1.78 -16.94 1.52
N LYS A 79 -2.35 -16.71 0.34
CA LYS A 79 -1.72 -16.96 -0.97
C LYS A 79 -0.92 -15.77 -1.51
N ILE A 80 -1.18 -14.56 -1.02
CA ILE A 80 -0.44 -13.36 -1.44
C ILE A 80 1.02 -13.49 -0.93
N PRO A 81 2.05 -13.25 -1.75
CA PRO A 81 3.43 -13.26 -1.28
C PRO A 81 3.70 -12.25 -0.15
N LEU A 82 4.59 -12.59 0.80
CA LEU A 82 4.86 -11.74 1.97
C LEU A 82 5.32 -10.31 1.59
N ASN A 83 6.14 -10.18 0.54
CA ASN A 83 6.59 -8.87 0.04
C ASN A 83 5.41 -8.03 -0.48
N VAL A 84 4.45 -8.65 -1.17
CA VAL A 84 3.24 -7.96 -1.66
C VAL A 84 2.38 -7.49 -0.48
N ARG A 85 2.18 -8.33 0.55
CA ARG A 85 1.45 -7.93 1.78
C ARG A 85 2.11 -6.73 2.47
N LYS A 86 3.44 -6.75 2.60
CA LYS A 86 4.21 -5.65 3.20
C LYS A 86 4.09 -4.36 2.37
N ASN A 87 4.16 -4.48 1.06
CA ASN A 87 4.01 -3.35 0.15
C ASN A 87 2.60 -2.74 0.24
N LEU A 88 1.56 -3.57 0.23
CA LEU A 88 0.18 -3.11 0.43
C LEU A 88 0.05 -2.34 1.74
N GLY A 89 0.56 -2.88 2.85
CA GLY A 89 0.52 -2.18 4.14
C GLY A 89 1.22 -0.82 4.09
N ARG A 90 2.37 -0.71 3.42
CA ARG A 90 3.07 0.58 3.24
C ARG A 90 2.25 1.57 2.43
N MET A 91 1.61 1.11 1.35
CA MET A 91 0.73 1.96 0.54
C MET A 91 -0.45 2.48 1.36
N VAL A 92 -1.10 1.63 2.15
CA VAL A 92 -2.19 2.06 3.04
C VAL A 92 -1.68 3.07 4.07
N VAL A 93 -0.58 2.80 4.78
CA VAL A 93 0.01 3.75 5.74
C VAL A 93 0.27 5.10 5.08
N TYR A 94 0.88 5.09 3.89
CA TYR A 94 1.13 6.31 3.14
C TYR A 94 -0.17 7.05 2.81
N SER A 95 -1.17 6.37 2.27
CA SER A 95 -2.45 6.98 1.91
C SER A 95 -3.22 7.54 3.11
N VAL A 96 -3.10 6.91 4.28
CA VAL A 96 -3.68 7.41 5.55
C VAL A 96 -2.93 8.66 6.02
N ASN A 97 -1.60 8.60 6.13
CA ASN A 97 -0.79 9.71 6.65
C ASN A 97 -0.86 10.96 5.78
N ASN A 98 -1.03 10.80 4.47
CA ASN A 98 -1.15 11.90 3.51
C ASN A 98 -2.60 12.26 3.19
N GLY A 99 -3.58 11.56 3.77
CA GLY A 99 -4.99 11.84 3.57
C GLY A 99 -5.45 11.73 2.11
N THR A 100 -4.98 10.74 1.36
CA THR A 100 -5.36 10.56 -0.06
C THR A 100 -6.60 9.67 -0.19
N ASP A 101 -6.42 8.35 -0.06
CA ASP A 101 -7.44 7.34 -0.40
C ASP A 101 -8.23 6.82 0.81
N PHE A 102 -7.63 6.85 2.00
CA PHE A 102 -8.20 6.25 3.22
C PHE A 102 -8.39 7.29 4.33
N LYS A 103 -9.15 8.35 4.02
CA LYS A 103 -9.40 9.49 4.93
C LYS A 103 -10.28 9.15 6.13
N ASN A 104 -11.05 8.08 6.03
CA ASN A 104 -12.04 7.66 7.00
C ASN A 104 -11.48 6.64 8.00
N ILE A 105 -10.16 6.50 8.11
CA ILE A 105 -9.50 5.61 9.08
C ILE A 105 -8.29 6.32 9.68
N VAL A 106 -7.91 5.94 10.90
CA VAL A 106 -6.72 6.47 11.58
C VAL A 106 -5.88 5.36 12.21
N PRO A 107 -4.56 5.53 12.36
CA PRO A 107 -3.72 4.61 13.11
C PRO A 107 -4.18 4.51 14.57
N ASP A 108 -4.35 3.29 15.09
CA ASP A 108 -4.78 3.02 16.48
C ASP A 108 -3.84 2.03 17.19
N GLY A 109 -2.55 2.33 17.11
CA GLY A 109 -1.49 1.52 17.72
C GLY A 109 -1.10 0.30 16.89
N LYS A 110 -0.58 -0.73 17.56
CA LYS A 110 -0.11 -1.96 16.92
C LYS A 110 -0.60 -3.17 17.72
N ASP A 111 -0.77 -4.30 17.04
CA ASP A 111 -1.08 -5.56 17.68
C ASP A 111 0.15 -6.14 18.43
N SER A 112 -0.03 -7.30 19.07
CA SER A 112 1.04 -8.01 19.77
C SER A 112 2.21 -8.45 18.88
N GLN A 113 2.02 -8.49 17.55
CA GLN A 113 3.02 -8.86 16.55
C GLN A 113 3.67 -7.63 15.90
N GLY A 114 3.28 -6.41 16.30
CA GLY A 114 3.80 -5.16 15.76
C GLY A 114 3.18 -4.74 14.43
N VAL A 115 2.05 -5.34 14.02
CA VAL A 115 1.28 -4.96 12.83
C VAL A 115 0.41 -3.74 13.15
N GLN A 116 0.33 -2.80 12.20
CA GLN A 116 -0.43 -1.56 12.37
C GLN A 116 -1.94 -1.83 12.47
N LEU A 117 -2.55 -1.42 13.59
CA LEU A 117 -4.00 -1.38 13.76
C LEU A 117 -4.56 -0.06 13.27
N TYR A 118 -5.78 -0.10 12.75
CA TYR A 118 -6.53 1.07 12.32
C TYR A 118 -7.88 1.12 13.00
N LYS A 119 -8.45 2.32 13.10
CA LYS A 119 -9.81 2.55 13.58
C LYS A 119 -10.61 3.30 12.52
N LYS A 120 -11.82 2.83 12.23
CA LYS A 120 -12.78 3.52 11.33
C LYS A 120 -13.30 4.80 11.99
N LEU A 121 -13.25 5.90 11.27
CA LEU A 121 -13.89 7.18 11.61
C LEU A 121 -15.28 7.26 10.98
N ASP A 122 -16.13 8.15 11.51
CA ASP A 122 -17.39 8.54 10.84
C ASP A 122 -17.14 9.17 9.47
#